data_AF-A0A7C2K5H0-F1
#
_entry.id   AF-A0A7C2K5H0-F1
#
_cell.length_a   1.000
_cell.length_b   1.000
_cell.length_c   1.000
_cell.angle_alpha   90.00
_cell.angle_beta   90.00
_cell.angle_gamma   90.00
#
_symmetry.space_group_name_H-M   'P 1'
#
loop_
_entity.id
_entity.type
_entity.pdbx_description
1 polymer ?
#
loop_
_entity_poly.entity_id
_entity_poly.type
_entity_poly.pdbx_seq_one_letter_code
_entity_poly.pdbx_strand_id
1 'polypeptide(L)'
;MYIENKIKHPCPLKALKTDPYSLGILNKKVDFILEPLEYNEVDKYLILAKKINGIISYIFIFEVELLDEINLDLIYKNFTTFVLKLREGNFREAELLIICKEISPSAKEIISTYNQTYIYRPPITIVINEY
;
A
#
# COMPACT_ATOMS: atom_id res chain seq x y z
N MET A 1 9.39 12.99 -4.30
CA MET A 1 8.83 12.42 -5.54
C MET A 1 8.00 11.20 -5.13
N TYR A 2 6.67 11.26 -5.28
CA TYR A 2 5.82 10.08 -5.10
C TYR A 2 5.50 9.52 -6.48
N ILE A 3 5.31 8.20 -6.56
CA ILE A 3 4.83 7.54 -7.77
C ILE A 3 3.32 7.71 -7.74
N GLU A 4 2.78 8.48 -8.70
CA GLU A 4 1.34 8.60 -8.91
C GLU A 4 0.94 7.61 -10.00
N ASN A 5 0.32 6.50 -9.59
CA ASN A 5 -0.35 5.61 -10.53
C ASN A 5 -1.83 6.00 -10.60
N LYS A 6 -2.46 5.76 -11.74
CA LYS A 6 -3.90 6.01 -11.92
C LYS A 6 -4.60 4.72 -12.26
N ILE A 7 -5.75 4.50 -11.63
CA ILE A 7 -6.65 3.38 -11.91
C ILE A 7 -8.07 3.90 -12.07
N LYS A 8 -8.95 3.08 -12.62
CA LYS A 8 -10.39 3.35 -12.67
C LYS A 8 -11.14 2.07 -12.38
N HIS A 9 -11.53 1.86 -11.13
CA HIS A 9 -12.20 0.63 -10.72
C HIS A 9 -13.14 0.85 -9.53
N PRO A 10 -14.38 0.31 -9.55
CA PRO A 10 -15.37 0.52 -8.48
C PRO A 10 -14.99 -0.11 -7.14
N CYS A 11 -14.26 -1.22 -7.16
CA CYS A 11 -13.88 -1.97 -5.96
C CYS A 11 -12.43 -2.45 -6.08
N PRO A 12 -11.43 -1.56 -6.03
CA PRO A 12 -10.04 -1.88 -6.36
C PRO A 12 -9.46 -2.93 -5.42
N LEU A 13 -9.71 -2.86 -4.10
CA LEU A 13 -9.22 -3.87 -3.17
C LEU A 13 -9.76 -5.28 -3.46
N LYS A 14 -11.03 -5.39 -3.87
CA LYS A 14 -11.65 -6.68 -4.22
C LYS A 14 -11.05 -7.27 -5.50
N ALA A 15 -10.74 -6.42 -6.48
CA ALA A 15 -10.02 -6.83 -7.69
C ALA A 15 -8.62 -7.35 -7.34
N LEU A 16 -7.85 -6.59 -6.55
CA LEU A 16 -6.49 -6.96 -6.13
C LEU A 16 -6.45 -8.21 -5.25
N LYS A 17 -7.48 -8.44 -4.42
CA LYS A 17 -7.62 -9.68 -3.66
C LYS A 17 -7.79 -10.90 -4.58
N THR A 18 -8.52 -10.74 -5.68
CA THR A 18 -8.81 -11.83 -6.63
C THR A 18 -7.62 -12.09 -7.54
N ASP A 19 -7.04 -11.01 -8.07
CA ASP A 19 -5.82 -11.00 -8.86
C ASP A 19 -5.00 -9.75 -8.50
N PRO A 20 -3.89 -9.89 -7.75
CA PRO A 20 -3.02 -8.78 -7.36
C PRO A 20 -2.52 -7.92 -8.52
N TYR A 21 -2.49 -8.46 -9.75
CA TYR A 21 -1.98 -7.76 -10.92
C TYR A 21 -3.07 -7.14 -11.79
N SER A 22 -4.34 -7.33 -11.44
CA SER A 22 -5.51 -6.92 -12.25
C SER A 22 -5.56 -5.43 -12.59
N LEU A 23 -4.99 -4.58 -11.73
CA LEU A 23 -5.04 -3.12 -11.88
C LEU A 23 -3.74 -2.51 -12.45
N GLY A 24 -2.73 -3.32 -12.76
CA GLY A 24 -1.46 -2.83 -13.31
C GLY A 24 -0.60 -1.97 -12.37
N ILE A 25 -1.00 -1.82 -11.10
CA ILE A 25 -0.24 -1.08 -10.07
C ILE A 25 0.86 -1.94 -9.42
N LEU A 26 0.76 -3.26 -9.54
CA LEU A 26 1.76 -4.25 -9.13
C LEU A 26 2.30 -4.94 -10.38
N ASN A 27 3.55 -5.40 -10.34
CA ASN A 27 4.25 -5.94 -11.49
C ASN A 27 4.68 -7.39 -11.28
N LYS A 28 3.99 -8.32 -11.95
CA LYS A 28 4.26 -9.76 -11.88
C LYS A 28 5.71 -10.15 -12.22
N LYS A 29 6.42 -9.35 -13.04
CA LYS A 29 7.83 -9.62 -13.38
C LYS A 29 8.79 -9.31 -12.23
N VAL A 30 8.39 -8.43 -11.31
CA VAL A 30 9.22 -7.94 -10.19
C VAL A 30 8.74 -8.54 -8.86
N ASP A 31 7.43 -8.72 -8.71
CA ASP A 31 6.78 -9.07 -7.45
C ASP A 31 6.65 -10.58 -7.21
N PHE A 32 7.16 -11.40 -8.13
CA PHE A 32 7.08 -12.87 -8.07
C PHE A 32 5.64 -13.36 -7.84
N ILE A 33 5.38 -14.14 -6.78
CA ILE A 33 4.06 -14.62 -6.39
C ILE A 33 3.59 -13.77 -5.22
N LEU A 34 2.49 -13.05 -5.44
CA LEU A 34 1.74 -12.34 -4.41
C LEU A 34 0.54 -13.16 -3.97
N GLU A 35 0.41 -13.35 -2.66
CA GLU A 35 -0.69 -14.09 -2.04
C GLU A 35 -1.46 -13.17 -1.09
N PRO A 36 -2.79 -13.06 -1.22
CA PRO A 36 -3.61 -12.35 -0.24
C PRO A 36 -3.52 -13.01 1.13
N LEU A 37 -3.04 -12.25 2.12
CA LEU A 37 -2.94 -12.71 3.50
C LEU A 37 -4.18 -12.30 4.31
N GLU A 38 -4.58 -11.04 4.16
CA GLU A 38 -5.67 -10.45 4.94
C GLU A 38 -6.44 -9.47 4.09
N TYR A 39 -7.76 -9.44 4.24
CA TYR A 39 -8.64 -8.48 3.58
C TYR A 39 -9.71 -8.04 4.56
N ASN A 40 -9.85 -6.72 4.72
CA ASN A 40 -10.85 -6.11 5.56
C ASN A 40 -11.67 -5.12 4.74
N GLU A 41 -12.95 -5.44 4.55
CA GLU A 41 -13.87 -4.64 3.76
C GLU A 41 -14.37 -3.39 4.51
N VAL A 42 -14.38 -3.44 5.84
CA VAL A 42 -14.86 -2.37 6.72
C VAL A 42 -13.78 -1.29 6.85
N ASP A 43 -12.58 -1.71 7.24
CA ASP A 43 -11.43 -0.82 7.42
C ASP A 43 -10.68 -0.53 6.11
N LYS A 44 -11.21 -1.03 4.98
CA LYS A 44 -10.74 -0.79 3.62
C LYS A 44 -9.23 -1.04 3.44
N TYR A 45 -8.79 -2.24 3.76
CA TYR A 45 -7.41 -2.65 3.51
C TYR A 45 -7.26 -4.08 2.99
N LEU A 46 -6.09 -4.31 2.37
CA LEU A 46 -5.63 -5.60 1.86
C LEU A 46 -4.14 -5.77 2.18
N ILE A 47 -3.77 -6.93 2.69
CA ILE A 47 -2.37 -7.33 2.90
C ILE A 47 -2.03 -8.42 1.90
N LEU A 48 -0.97 -8.20 1.14
CA LEU A 48 -0.38 -9.19 0.25
C LEU A 48 0.97 -9.64 0.80
N ALA A 49 1.21 -10.94 0.80
CA ALA A 49 2.51 -11.53 1.08
C ALA A 49 3.26 -11.76 -0.25
N LYS A 50 4.50 -11.30 -0.31
CA LYS A 50 5.44 -11.48 -1.41
C LYS A 50 6.49 -12.48 -0.98
N LYS A 51 6.46 -13.69 -1.55
CA LYS A 51 7.39 -14.77 -1.22
C LYS A 51 8.51 -14.84 -2.25
N ILE A 52 9.74 -14.62 -1.80
CA ILE A 52 10.94 -14.69 -2.64
C ILE A 52 11.98 -15.56 -1.96
N ASN A 53 12.23 -16.77 -2.47
CA ASN A 53 13.30 -17.66 -2.00
C ASN A 53 13.36 -17.84 -0.46
N GLY A 54 12.21 -18.00 0.20
CA GLY A 54 12.10 -18.19 1.66
C GLY A 54 12.09 -16.89 2.48
N ILE A 55 12.28 -15.73 1.85
CA ILE A 55 12.10 -14.41 2.44
C ILE A 55 10.67 -13.95 2.17
N ILE A 56 10.02 -13.38 3.20
CA ILE A 56 8.68 -12.80 3.08
C ILE A 56 8.79 -11.28 3.13
N SER A 57 8.27 -10.61 2.11
CA SER A 57 7.97 -9.18 2.11
C SER A 57 6.45 -8.99 2.13
N TYR A 58 5.97 -7.83 2.53
CA TYR A 58 4.53 -7.54 2.57
C TYR A 58 4.20 -6.26 1.82
N ILE A 59 3.03 -6.22 1.19
CA ILE A 59 2.46 -5.01 0.60
C ILE A 59 1.16 -4.73 1.34
N PHE A 60 1.08 -3.58 1.99
CA PHE A 60 -0.09 -3.14 2.71
C PHE A 60 -0.82 -2.08 1.88
N ILE A 61 -2.05 -2.39 1.47
CA ILE A 61 -2.84 -1.58 0.57
C ILE A 61 -4.05 -1.03 1.32
N PHE A 62 -4.16 0.29 1.41
CA PHE A 62 -5.33 0.98 1.95
C PHE A 62 -6.15 1.64 0.85
N GLU A 63 -7.46 1.70 1.03
CA GLU A 63 -8.37 2.48 0.18
C GLU A 63 -9.09 3.53 1.03
N VAL A 64 -9.01 4.80 0.62
CA VAL A 64 -9.68 5.92 1.28
C VAL A 64 -10.23 6.88 0.24
N GLU A 65 -11.37 7.53 0.47
CA GLU A 65 -11.89 8.50 -0.52
C GLU A 65 -10.99 9.74 -0.64
N LEU A 66 -10.73 10.40 0.49
CA LEU A 66 -9.86 11.56 0.59
C LEU A 66 -8.64 11.23 1.46
N LEU A 67 -7.45 11.35 0.89
CA LEU A 67 -6.21 11.26 1.64
C LEU A 67 -5.82 12.65 2.17
N ASP A 68 -6.18 12.91 3.42
CA ASP A 68 -5.75 14.08 4.20
C ASP A 68 -4.80 13.67 5.33
N GLU A 69 -4.40 14.62 6.18
CA GLU A 69 -3.48 14.41 7.28
C GLU A 69 -4.03 13.44 8.34
N ILE A 70 -5.34 13.48 8.59
CA ILE A 70 -6.01 12.65 9.60
C ILE A 70 -6.01 11.19 9.13
N ASN A 71 -6.43 10.95 7.88
CA ASN A 71 -6.44 9.63 7.29
C ASN A 71 -5.02 9.09 7.11
N LEU A 72 -4.06 9.95 6.73
CA LEU A 72 -2.66 9.55 6.61
C LEU A 72 -2.06 9.10 7.95
N ASP A 73 -2.32 9.82 9.03
CA ASP A 73 -1.88 9.43 10.38
C ASP A 73 -2.49 8.10 10.82
N LEU A 74 -3.80 7.89 10.57
CA LEU A 74 -4.48 6.64 10.87
C LEU A 74 -3.90 5.46 10.09
N ILE A 75 -3.72 5.61 8.77
CA ILE A 75 -3.12 4.60 7.89
C ILE A 75 -1.72 4.27 8.38
N TYR A 76 -0.91 5.27 8.70
CA TYR A 76 0.47 5.07 9.14
C TYR A 76 0.53 4.36 10.50
N LYS A 77 -0.36 4.67 11.44
CA LYS A 77 -0.51 3.95 12.72
C LYS A 77 -0.88 2.48 12.52
N ASN A 78 -1.81 2.20 11.62
CA ASN A 78 -2.19 0.82 11.29
C ASN A 78 -1.04 0.05 10.64
N PHE A 79 -0.36 0.68 9.67
CA PHE A 79 0.83 0.12 9.01
C PHE A 79 1.95 -0.20 10.01
N THR A 80 2.30 0.76 10.88
CA THR A 80 3.35 0.56 11.88
C THR A 80 2.98 -0.52 12.89
N THR A 81 1.72 -0.59 13.33
CA THR A 81 1.23 -1.67 14.19
C THR A 81 1.38 -3.04 13.54
N PHE A 82 1.05 -3.16 12.26
CA PHE A 82 1.26 -4.38 11.50
C PHE A 82 2.74 -4.75 11.40
N VAL A 83 3.60 -3.81 11.01
CA VAL A 83 5.05 -4.03 10.92
C VAL A 83 5.65 -4.46 12.27
N LEU A 84 5.16 -3.92 13.38
CA LEU A 84 5.58 -4.32 14.73
C LEU A 84 5.20 -5.78 15.03
N LYS A 85 4.00 -6.23 14.64
CA LYS A 85 3.58 -7.64 14.78
C LYS A 85 4.45 -8.60 13.98
N LEU A 86 4.99 -8.14 12.84
CA LEU A 86 5.86 -8.95 12.00
C LEU A 86 7.29 -9.11 12.54
N ARG A 87 7.72 -8.31 13.53
CA ARG A 87 9.09 -8.32 14.06
C ARG A 87 9.53 -9.67 14.64
N GLU A 88 8.60 -10.53 15.00
CA GLU A 88 8.89 -11.87 15.52
C GLU A 88 9.16 -12.91 14.39
N GLY A 89 8.99 -12.52 13.13
CA GLY A 89 9.20 -13.37 11.96
C GLY A 89 10.38 -12.95 11.07
N ASN A 90 10.75 -13.83 10.14
CA ASN A 90 11.77 -13.59 9.12
C ASN A 90 11.19 -12.76 7.94
N PHE A 91 10.80 -11.50 8.20
CA PHE A 91 10.35 -10.60 7.13
C PHE A 91 11.44 -9.60 6.73
N ARG A 92 11.49 -9.27 5.44
CA ARG A 92 12.51 -8.36 4.89
C ARG A 92 12.05 -6.91 4.87
N GLU A 93 10.88 -6.65 4.29
CA GLU A 93 10.34 -5.31 4.14
C GLU A 93 8.81 -5.30 4.10
N ALA A 94 8.23 -4.14 4.38
CA ALA A 94 6.82 -3.88 4.23
C ALA A 94 6.64 -2.59 3.40
N GLU A 95 5.86 -2.68 2.33
CA GLU A 95 5.54 -1.60 1.43
C GLU A 95 4.16 -1.03 1.79
N LEU A 96 3.99 0.29 1.67
CA LEU A 96 2.71 0.97 1.89
C LEU A 96 2.20 1.57 0.58
N LEU A 97 1.03 1.12 0.17
CA LEU A 97 0.32 1.62 -1.00
C LEU A 97 -1.04 2.16 -0.57
N ILE A 98 -1.39 3.37 -1.00
CA ILE A 98 -2.65 4.03 -0.65
C ILE A 98 -3.39 4.34 -1.95
N ILE A 99 -4.59 3.79 -2.07
CA ILE A 99 -5.54 4.08 -3.14
C ILE A 99 -6.47 5.18 -2.64
N CYS A 100 -6.57 6.30 -3.36
CA CYS A 100 -7.53 7.33 -3.03
C CYS A 100 -8.14 8.02 -4.24
N LYS A 101 -9.31 8.64 -4.08
CA LYS A 101 -9.90 9.46 -5.15
C LYS A 101 -9.26 10.84 -5.19
N GLU A 102 -9.08 11.41 -4.01
CA GLU A 102 -8.53 12.74 -3.81
C GLU A 102 -7.43 12.72 -2.75
N ILE A 103 -6.54 13.71 -2.82
CA ILE A 103 -5.42 13.85 -1.89
C ILE A 103 -5.18 15.33 -1.61
N SER A 104 -5.12 15.68 -0.32
CA SER A 104 -4.92 17.06 0.11
C SER A 104 -3.49 17.55 -0.22
N PRO A 105 -3.28 18.86 -0.47
CA PRO A 105 -1.94 19.40 -0.69
C PRO A 105 -0.98 19.12 0.47
N SER A 106 -1.48 19.19 1.71
CA SER A 106 -0.71 18.92 2.91
C SER A 106 -0.29 17.45 3.01
N ALA A 107 -1.21 16.51 2.73
CA ALA A 107 -0.86 15.08 2.67
C ALA A 107 0.21 14.80 1.60
N LYS A 108 0.13 15.43 0.42
CA LYS A 108 1.16 15.33 -0.62
C LYS A 108 2.53 15.77 -0.11
N GLU A 109 2.58 16.89 0.61
CA GLU A 109 3.83 17.44 1.14
C GLU A 109 4.44 16.53 2.21
N ILE A 110 3.61 16.00 3.13
CA ILE A 110 4.03 15.05 4.16
C ILE A 110 4.63 13.79 3.52
N ILE A 111 3.93 13.20 2.55
CA ILE A 111 4.39 11.99 1.84
C ILE A 111 5.69 12.27 1.07
N SER A 112 5.78 13.41 0.39
CA SER A 112 7.00 13.77 -0.33
C SER A 112 8.19 13.93 0.60
N THR A 113 8.00 14.62 1.73
CA THR A 113 9.01 14.79 2.77
C THR A 113 9.43 13.46 3.37
N TYR A 114 8.48 12.57 3.66
CA TYR A 114 8.76 11.22 4.15
C TYR A 114 9.63 10.43 3.18
N ASN A 115 9.21 10.34 1.91
CA ASN A 115 9.93 9.59 0.89
C ASN A 115 11.35 10.15 0.62
N GLN A 116 11.55 11.47 0.76
CA GLN A 116 12.87 12.10 0.65
C GLN A 116 13.74 11.91 1.88
N THR A 117 13.14 11.83 3.07
CA THR A 117 13.87 11.64 4.33
C THR A 117 14.31 10.19 4.51
N TYR A 118 13.47 9.25 4.09
CA TYR A 118 13.65 7.81 4.29
C TYR A 118 13.93 7.07 2.98
N ILE A 119 14.89 7.55 2.18
CA ILE A 119 15.22 7.01 0.84
C ILE A 119 15.62 5.53 0.81
N TYR A 120 16.04 4.98 1.94
CA TYR A 120 16.45 3.58 2.10
C TYR A 120 15.28 2.65 2.44
N ARG A 121 14.07 3.20 2.62
CA ARG A 121 12.84 2.43 2.82
C ARG A 121 12.03 2.42 1.53
N PRO A 122 11.18 1.40 1.31
CA PRO A 122 10.18 1.47 0.26
C PRO A 122 9.36 2.76 0.39
N PRO A 123 9.20 3.54 -0.70
CA PRO A 123 8.44 4.77 -0.65
C PRO A 123 6.95 4.48 -0.46
N ILE A 124 6.24 5.39 0.22
CA ILE A 124 4.79 5.39 0.23
C ILE A 124 4.32 5.67 -1.20
N THR A 125 3.52 4.74 -1.74
CA THR A 125 3.00 4.79 -3.11
C THR A 125 1.55 5.26 -3.10
N ILE A 126 1.21 6.22 -3.96
CA ILE A 126 -0.14 6.75 -4.08
C ILE A 126 -0.74 6.34 -5.42
N VAL A 127 -1.97 5.84 -5.36
CA VAL A 127 -2.74 5.44 -6.53
C VAL A 127 -4.04 6.23 -6.56
N ILE A 128 -4.22 7.07 -7.58
CA ILE A 128 -5.45 7.82 -7.77
C ILE A 128 -6.49 6.94 -8.47
N ASN A 129 -7.64 6.73 -7.83
CA ASN A 129 -8.77 6.02 -8.41
C ASN A 129 -9.78 7.03 -8.99
N GLU A 130 -9.90 7.05 -10.32
CA GLU A 130 -10.74 7.97 -11.07
C GLU A 130 -12.19 7.47 -11.28
N TYR A 131 -12.62 6.47 -10.50
CA TYR A 131 -14.00 5.94 -10.47
C TYR A 131 -14.81 6.60 -9.35
#